data_AF-A0A354HHV4-F1
#
_entry.id   AF-A0A354HHV4-F1
#
_cell.length_a   1.000
_cell.length_b   1.000
_cell.length_c   1.000
_cell.angle_alpha   90.00
_cell.angle_beta   90.00
_cell.angle_gamma   90.00
#
_symmetry.space_group_name_H-M   'P 1'
#
loop_
_entity.id
_entity.type
_entity.pdbx_description
1 polymer ?
#
loop_
_entity_poly.entity_id
_entity_poly.type
_entity_poly.pdbx_seq_one_letter_code
_entity_poly.pdbx_strand_id
1 'polypeptide(L)'
;MTLDHLAGKYGLSGEERQIFYEYTANRFAGAQEIGEADTSFLGFWERTIEYACKFGAGKAINEKVCSVRPVEFRSPDTLKIEMYESDAGRIPIIYVRDTADFEQLVTNIAYKGIRPDSISATGASFISGKTTRFIILSAKPYSNVPASELGMSDEAEWSEKSLLLRRGHECTHYFTKQTYGITNNILHDEIIADFIGVYETFGFYKAEWFLRFMGIIKGSGGRLAVYTENLPESVRNAVSELAELCAGSLEKWSLSDEFASMTNAGRIKYMCRAGFEGMIDCI
;
A
#
# COMPACT_ATOMS: atom_id res chain seq x y z
N MET A 1 -3.25 1.80 -25.90
CA MET A 1 -4.45 0.92 -26.02
C MET A 1 -5.53 1.53 -25.15
N THR A 2 -6.76 1.76 -25.63
CA THR A 2 -7.75 2.58 -24.90
C THR A 2 -8.71 1.76 -24.03
N LEU A 3 -9.37 2.41 -23.06
CA LEU A 3 -10.44 1.77 -22.28
C LEU A 3 -11.60 1.28 -23.16
N ASP A 4 -11.90 2.01 -24.24
CA ASP A 4 -12.91 1.61 -25.23
C ASP A 4 -12.56 0.31 -25.94
N HIS A 5 -11.27 0.08 -26.21
CA HIS A 5 -10.80 -1.16 -26.81
C HIS A 5 -11.05 -2.35 -25.88
N LEU A 6 -10.72 -2.23 -24.58
CA LEU A 6 -10.98 -3.26 -23.58
C LEU A 6 -12.49 -3.51 -23.42
N ALA A 7 -13.29 -2.46 -23.33
CA ALA A 7 -14.75 -2.58 -23.25
C ALA A 7 -15.34 -3.31 -24.47
N GLY A 8 -14.80 -3.05 -25.67
CA GLY A 8 -15.16 -3.77 -26.89
C GLY A 8 -14.71 -5.23 -26.88
N LYS A 9 -13.46 -5.50 -26.49
CA LYS A 9 -12.87 -6.84 -26.43
C LYS A 9 -13.67 -7.79 -25.53
N TYR A 10 -14.10 -7.30 -24.37
CA TYR A 10 -14.90 -8.09 -23.42
C TYR A 10 -16.41 -8.04 -23.67
N GLY A 11 -16.85 -7.40 -24.77
CA GLY A 11 -18.26 -7.37 -25.15
C GLY A 11 -19.15 -6.70 -24.12
N LEU A 12 -18.64 -5.71 -23.38
CA LEU A 12 -19.38 -5.08 -22.29
C LEU A 12 -20.68 -4.42 -22.83
N SER A 13 -21.79 -4.76 -22.20
CA SER A 13 -23.11 -4.13 -22.42
C SER A 13 -23.09 -2.64 -22.07
N GLY A 14 -24.17 -1.92 -22.40
CA GLY A 14 -24.28 -0.49 -22.08
C GLY A 14 -24.15 -0.20 -20.57
N GLU A 15 -24.73 -1.06 -19.72
CA GLU A 15 -24.64 -0.93 -18.26
C GLU A 15 -23.24 -1.29 -17.75
N GLU A 16 -22.67 -2.40 -18.22
CA GLU A 16 -21.31 -2.82 -17.83
C GLU A 16 -20.25 -1.81 -18.27
N ARG A 17 -20.43 -1.14 -19.42
CA ARG A 17 -19.58 -0.03 -19.86
C ARG A 17 -19.63 1.13 -18.87
N GLN A 18 -20.82 1.52 -18.43
CA GLN A 18 -20.97 2.59 -17.43
C GLN A 18 -20.25 2.24 -16.12
N ILE A 19 -20.39 0.99 -15.65
CA ILE A 19 -19.69 0.50 -14.46
C ILE A 19 -18.17 0.52 -14.68
N PHE A 20 -17.69 0.03 -15.82
CA PHE A 20 -16.26 -0.01 -16.15
C PHE A 20 -15.64 1.39 -16.22
N TYR A 21 -16.30 2.34 -16.89
CA TYR A 21 -15.79 3.71 -16.99
C TYR A 21 -15.83 4.45 -15.65
N GLU A 22 -16.87 4.25 -14.83
CA GLU A 22 -16.91 4.80 -13.48
C GLU A 22 -15.79 4.20 -12.60
N TYR A 23 -15.55 2.89 -12.70
CA TYR A 23 -14.48 2.23 -11.97
C TYR A 23 -13.09 2.74 -12.39
N THR A 24 -12.90 2.96 -13.68
CA THR A 24 -11.61 3.40 -14.26
C THR A 24 -11.43 4.91 -14.32
N ALA A 25 -12.40 5.69 -13.83
CA ALA A 25 -12.32 7.14 -13.77
C ALA A 25 -11.13 7.59 -12.91
N ASN A 26 -10.28 8.47 -13.46
CA ASN A 26 -9.16 9.02 -12.71
C ASN A 26 -9.65 9.94 -11.58
N ARG A 27 -9.58 9.47 -10.34
CA ARG A 27 -10.03 10.21 -9.15
C ARG A 27 -9.13 11.40 -8.81
N PHE A 28 -7.91 11.45 -9.34
CA PHE A 28 -7.00 12.58 -9.18
C PHE A 28 -7.13 13.62 -10.30
N ALA A 29 -7.96 13.38 -11.33
CA ALA A 29 -8.19 14.35 -12.40
C ALA A 29 -8.78 15.64 -11.81
N GLY A 30 -8.12 16.78 -12.08
CA GLY A 30 -8.54 18.09 -11.56
C GLY A 30 -8.28 18.34 -10.06
N ALA A 31 -7.85 17.33 -9.30
CA ALA A 31 -7.53 17.49 -7.87
C ALA A 31 -6.44 18.56 -7.67
N GLN A 32 -6.64 19.49 -6.75
CA GLN A 32 -5.63 20.48 -6.39
C GLN A 32 -4.77 19.96 -5.25
N GLU A 33 -3.51 20.39 -5.21
CA GLU A 33 -2.67 20.10 -4.06
C GLU A 33 -3.19 20.85 -2.85
N ILE A 34 -3.36 20.12 -1.74
CA ILE A 34 -3.71 20.68 -0.44
C ILE A 34 -2.47 21.39 0.10
N GLY A 35 -2.69 22.48 0.84
CA GLY A 35 -1.65 23.29 1.47
C GLY A 35 -0.90 22.56 2.60
N GLU A 36 -0.59 23.27 3.67
CA GLU A 36 0.28 22.74 4.73
C GLU A 36 -0.23 21.43 5.36
N ALA A 37 0.67 20.45 5.44
CA ALA A 37 0.43 19.17 6.10
C ALA A 37 0.23 19.37 7.61
N ASP A 38 -0.80 18.75 8.18
CA ASP A 38 -1.04 18.81 9.62
C ASP A 38 -0.03 17.90 10.35
N THR A 39 0.93 18.54 11.03
CA THR A 39 2.02 17.92 11.77
C THR A 39 1.79 17.90 13.29
N SER A 40 0.59 18.25 13.76
CA SER A 40 0.28 18.38 15.19
C SER A 40 0.50 17.11 16.03
N PHE A 41 0.51 15.94 15.37
CA PHE A 41 0.75 14.64 16.01
C PHE A 41 2.23 14.34 16.27
N LEU A 42 3.18 15.01 15.57
CA LEU A 42 4.60 14.63 15.59
C LEU A 42 5.22 14.74 16.98
N GLY A 43 4.93 15.80 17.73
CA GLY A 43 5.53 16.02 19.05
C GLY A 43 5.16 14.92 20.08
N PHE A 44 4.00 14.29 19.96
CA PHE A 44 3.66 13.12 20.79
C PHE A 44 4.55 11.92 20.46
N TRP A 45 4.81 11.71 19.17
CA TRP A 45 5.60 10.57 18.70
C TRP A 45 7.09 10.74 18.95
N GLU A 46 7.63 11.94 18.86
CA GLU A 46 9.02 12.23 19.25
C GLU A 46 9.28 11.81 20.70
N ARG A 47 8.42 12.23 21.62
CA ARG A 47 8.51 11.81 23.03
C ARG A 47 8.30 10.30 23.23
N THR A 48 7.44 9.68 22.42
CA THR A 48 7.18 8.23 22.49
C THR A 48 8.38 7.42 22.01
N ILE A 49 9.04 7.87 20.94
CA ILE A 49 10.26 7.23 20.41
C ILE A 49 11.42 7.40 21.40
N GLU A 50 11.61 8.59 21.97
CA GLU A 50 12.60 8.81 23.03
C GLU A 50 12.36 7.88 24.25
N TYR A 51 11.10 7.66 24.61
CA TYR A 51 10.72 6.72 25.66
C TYR A 51 11.06 5.28 25.25
N ALA A 52 10.77 4.89 24.01
CA ALA A 52 11.11 3.58 23.47
C ALA A 52 12.62 3.30 23.48
N CYS A 53 13.46 4.29 23.16
CA CYS A 53 14.92 4.16 23.22
C CYS A 53 15.43 3.88 24.65
N LYS A 54 14.73 4.39 25.67
CA LYS A 54 15.12 4.23 27.08
C LYS A 54 14.57 2.95 27.72
N PHE A 55 13.38 2.53 27.33
CA PHE A 55 12.60 1.53 28.06
C PHE A 55 12.11 0.35 27.21
N GLY A 56 12.42 0.33 25.91
CA GLY A 56 11.99 -0.69 24.96
C GLY A 56 10.69 -0.32 24.23
N ALA A 57 10.59 -0.75 22.96
CA ALA A 57 9.45 -0.46 22.09
C ALA A 57 8.13 -1.03 22.63
N GLY A 58 8.11 -2.28 23.09
CA GLY A 58 6.89 -2.90 23.63
C GLY A 58 6.30 -2.13 24.81
N LYS A 59 7.16 -1.66 25.74
CA LYS A 59 6.73 -0.85 26.88
C LYS A 59 6.21 0.53 26.44
N ALA A 60 6.90 1.19 25.50
CA ALA A 60 6.44 2.46 24.93
C ALA A 60 5.07 2.33 24.25
N ILE A 61 4.88 1.28 23.45
CA ILE A 61 3.60 1.00 22.77
C ILE A 61 2.51 0.80 23.82
N ASN A 62 2.69 -0.11 24.78
CA ASN A 62 1.67 -0.39 25.78
C ASN A 62 1.36 0.81 26.67
N GLU A 63 2.33 1.61 27.09
CA GLU A 63 2.06 2.71 28.03
C GLU A 63 1.59 4.01 27.36
N LYS A 64 1.97 4.25 26.09
CA LYS A 64 1.71 5.53 25.40
C LYS A 64 0.69 5.41 24.27
N VAL A 65 0.70 4.32 23.52
CA VAL A 65 -0.08 4.17 22.28
C VAL A 65 -1.30 3.27 22.49
N CYS A 66 -1.12 2.14 23.16
CA CYS A 66 -2.12 1.09 23.36
C CYS A 66 -2.49 0.91 24.86
N SER A 67 -2.51 2.00 25.62
CA SER A 67 -2.66 1.99 27.09
C SER A 67 -4.00 1.46 27.60
N VAL A 68 -5.06 1.56 26.80
CA VAL A 68 -6.38 1.05 27.17
C VAL A 68 -6.44 -0.48 27.07
N ARG A 69 -5.68 -1.09 26.15
CA ARG A 69 -5.70 -2.52 25.84
C ARG A 69 -4.27 -3.00 25.52
N PRO A 70 -3.38 -3.05 26.52
CA PRO A 70 -1.99 -3.43 26.29
C PRO A 70 -1.89 -4.84 25.70
N VAL A 71 -0.82 -5.06 24.93
CA VAL A 71 -0.51 -6.33 24.28
C VAL A 71 0.54 -7.06 25.12
N GLU A 72 0.32 -8.34 25.38
CA GLU A 72 1.36 -9.22 25.92
C GLU A 72 2.23 -9.71 24.76
N PHE A 73 3.21 -8.88 24.38
CA PHE A 73 4.06 -9.16 23.22
C PHE A 73 4.86 -10.44 23.43
N ARG A 74 4.76 -11.36 22.46
CA ARG A 74 5.53 -12.61 22.40
C ARG A 74 6.99 -12.37 22.05
N SER A 75 7.24 -11.39 21.19
CA SER A 75 8.58 -11.07 20.67
C SER A 75 8.92 -9.58 20.86
N PRO A 76 8.93 -9.06 22.10
CA PRO A 76 9.07 -7.63 22.37
C PRO A 76 10.39 -7.03 21.86
N ASP A 77 11.46 -7.82 21.81
CA ASP A 77 12.78 -7.38 21.33
C ASP A 77 12.83 -7.18 19.81
N THR A 78 11.83 -7.68 19.09
CA THR A 78 11.72 -7.55 17.63
C THR A 78 10.91 -6.33 17.19
N LEU A 79 10.26 -5.65 18.15
CA LEU A 79 9.48 -4.44 17.90
C LEU A 79 10.39 -3.25 17.64
N LYS A 80 10.02 -2.43 16.65
CA LYS A 80 10.71 -1.18 16.37
C LYS A 80 9.68 -0.06 16.22
N ILE A 81 10.00 1.10 16.78
CA ILE A 81 9.27 2.35 16.54
C ILE A 81 10.27 3.34 15.96
N GLU A 82 9.91 4.02 14.88
CA GLU A 82 10.72 5.11 14.34
C GLU A 82 9.86 6.24 13.82
N MET A 83 10.48 7.41 13.65
CA MET A 83 9.94 8.49 12.84
C MET A 83 10.53 8.34 11.45
N TYR A 84 9.70 8.04 10.46
CA TYR A 84 10.13 7.86 9.07
C TYR A 84 9.96 9.17 8.28
N GLU A 85 10.98 9.55 7.52
CA GLU A 85 10.96 10.70 6.61
C GLU A 85 10.47 10.21 5.24
N SER A 86 9.17 10.38 4.95
CA SER A 86 8.59 10.03 3.64
C SER A 86 8.54 11.24 2.71
N ASP A 87 8.26 11.03 1.43
CA ASP A 87 7.98 12.10 0.46
C ASP A 87 6.77 12.97 0.84
N ALA A 88 5.90 12.48 1.74
CA ALA A 88 4.74 13.18 2.25
C ALA A 88 5.00 13.90 3.58
N GLY A 89 6.24 13.88 4.07
CA GLY A 89 6.64 14.35 5.39
C GLY A 89 6.79 13.23 6.41
N ARG A 90 6.98 13.63 7.66
CA ARG A 90 7.29 12.72 8.78
C ARG A 90 6.07 11.88 9.18
N ILE A 91 6.26 10.57 9.29
CA ILE A 91 5.23 9.63 9.76
C ILE A 91 5.84 8.60 10.73
N PRO A 92 5.27 8.41 11.93
CA PRO A 92 5.68 7.36 12.85
C PRO A 92 5.28 5.99 12.32
N ILE A 93 6.19 5.03 12.46
CA ILE A 93 5.98 3.65 12.02
C ILE A 93 6.34 2.69 13.15
N ILE A 94 5.44 1.76 13.42
CA ILE A 94 5.66 0.62 14.30
C ILE A 94 5.85 -0.63 13.44
N TYR A 95 7.01 -1.28 13.55
CA TYR A 95 7.29 -2.55 12.90
C TYR A 95 7.06 -3.68 13.88
N VAL A 96 6.25 -4.67 13.48
CA VAL A 96 5.89 -5.82 14.30
C VAL A 96 6.17 -7.10 13.51
N ARG A 97 7.19 -7.84 13.92
CA ARG A 97 7.65 -9.03 13.21
C ARG A 97 6.86 -10.28 13.55
N ASP A 98 6.54 -10.47 14.83
CA ASP A 98 5.64 -11.55 15.24
C ASP A 98 4.22 -11.28 14.73
N THR A 99 3.66 -12.25 14.02
CA THR A 99 2.34 -12.12 13.41
C THR A 99 1.22 -12.02 14.43
N ALA A 100 1.29 -12.75 15.55
CA ALA A 100 0.26 -12.68 16.58
C ALA A 100 0.31 -11.35 17.33
N ASP A 101 1.53 -10.84 17.61
CA ASP A 101 1.73 -9.51 18.17
C ASP A 101 1.14 -8.42 17.27
N PHE A 102 1.35 -8.53 15.94
CA PHE A 102 0.77 -7.60 14.98
C PHE A 102 -0.75 -7.65 15.01
N GLU A 103 -1.34 -8.85 14.87
CA GLU A 103 -2.80 -9.01 14.83
C GLU A 103 -3.45 -8.50 16.11
N GLN A 104 -2.86 -8.78 17.27
CA GLN A 104 -3.37 -8.32 18.56
C GLN A 104 -3.25 -6.80 18.70
N LEU A 105 -2.11 -6.21 18.32
CA LEU A 105 -1.92 -4.77 18.37
C LEU A 105 -2.91 -4.03 17.48
N VAL A 106 -3.08 -4.46 16.23
CA VAL A 106 -4.05 -3.88 15.30
C VAL A 106 -5.49 -4.08 15.83
N THR A 107 -5.81 -5.27 16.33
CA THR A 107 -7.13 -5.55 16.95
C THR A 107 -7.42 -4.58 18.10
N ASN A 108 -6.46 -4.35 18.99
CA ASN A 108 -6.64 -3.51 20.16
C ASN A 108 -6.76 -2.02 19.81
N ILE A 109 -5.99 -1.55 18.83
CA ILE A 109 -5.96 -0.14 18.42
C ILE A 109 -7.08 0.19 17.43
N ALA A 110 -7.11 -0.48 16.27
CA ALA A 110 -8.04 -0.14 15.19
C ALA A 110 -9.46 -0.64 15.47
N TYR A 111 -9.59 -1.82 16.08
CA TYR A 111 -10.87 -2.50 16.28
C TYR A 111 -11.32 -2.57 17.75
N LYS A 112 -10.68 -1.79 18.63
CA LYS A 112 -11.06 -1.63 20.05
C LYS A 112 -11.18 -2.98 20.79
N GLY A 113 -10.34 -3.95 20.43
CA GLY A 113 -10.28 -5.28 21.04
C GLY A 113 -11.17 -6.33 20.41
N ILE A 114 -11.93 -6.00 19.36
CA ILE A 114 -12.76 -6.96 18.62
C ILE A 114 -11.98 -7.44 17.40
N ARG A 115 -11.52 -8.69 17.41
CA ARG A 115 -10.73 -9.25 16.30
C ARG A 115 -11.62 -9.39 15.05
N PRO A 116 -11.33 -8.71 13.93
CA PRO A 116 -12.09 -8.91 12.69
C PRO A 116 -11.63 -10.19 11.98
N ASP A 117 -12.51 -10.77 11.17
CA ASP A 117 -12.23 -12.02 10.45
C ASP A 117 -11.04 -11.87 9.47
N SER A 118 -10.89 -10.69 8.88
CA SER A 118 -9.87 -10.38 7.86
C SER A 118 -8.47 -10.06 8.43
N ILE A 119 -8.27 -10.03 9.75
CA ILE A 119 -6.99 -9.60 10.33
C ILE A 119 -5.81 -10.52 9.94
N SER A 120 -6.08 -11.80 9.67
CA SER A 120 -5.05 -12.74 9.21
C SER A 120 -4.50 -12.37 7.83
N ALA A 121 -5.33 -11.79 6.96
CA ALA A 121 -4.93 -11.29 5.65
C ALA A 121 -4.37 -9.86 5.68
N THR A 122 -4.48 -9.16 6.81
CA THR A 122 -3.97 -7.79 6.97
C THR A 122 -2.46 -7.78 7.20
N GLY A 123 -1.74 -6.99 6.40
CA GLY A 123 -0.29 -6.82 6.51
C GLY A 123 0.15 -5.45 7.06
N ALA A 124 -0.71 -4.44 7.00
CA ALA A 124 -0.48 -3.11 7.57
C ALA A 124 -1.78 -2.52 8.11
N SER A 125 -1.65 -1.52 8.97
CA SER A 125 -2.78 -0.70 9.40
C SER A 125 -2.34 0.76 9.52
N PHE A 126 -2.98 1.63 8.74
CA PHE A 126 -2.86 3.07 8.90
C PHE A 126 -3.85 3.55 9.97
N ILE A 127 -3.34 4.06 11.09
CA ILE A 127 -4.17 4.60 12.16
C ILE A 127 -4.26 6.10 11.98
N SER A 128 -5.47 6.62 11.77
CA SER A 128 -5.73 8.05 11.62
C SER A 128 -6.78 8.52 12.62
N GLY A 129 -6.45 9.57 13.35
CA GLY A 129 -7.29 10.26 14.31
C GLY A 129 -6.91 11.73 14.40
N LYS A 130 -7.66 12.49 15.20
CA LYS A 130 -7.46 13.95 15.33
C LYS A 130 -6.07 14.31 15.86
N THR A 131 -5.48 13.47 16.71
CA THR A 131 -4.16 13.69 17.33
C THR A 131 -3.22 12.50 17.20
N THR A 132 -3.61 11.47 16.45
CA THR A 132 -2.88 10.20 16.29
C THR A 132 -2.82 9.82 14.83
N ARG A 133 -1.62 9.83 14.25
CA ARG A 133 -1.34 9.32 12.90
C ARG A 133 -0.07 8.50 12.91
N PHE A 134 -0.15 7.26 12.45
CA PHE A 134 0.98 6.34 12.38
C PHE A 134 0.61 5.09 11.58
N ILE A 135 1.64 4.35 11.20
CA ILE A 135 1.52 3.10 10.45
C ILE A 135 1.98 1.94 11.34
N ILE A 136 1.25 0.83 11.32
CA ILE A 136 1.69 -0.44 11.90
C ILE A 136 1.98 -1.39 10.74
N LEU A 137 3.21 -1.95 10.69
CA LEU A 137 3.65 -2.85 9.63
C LEU A 137 3.92 -4.25 10.17
N SER A 138 3.36 -5.26 9.49
CA SER A 138 3.62 -6.67 9.76
C SER A 138 4.78 -7.19 8.92
N ALA A 139 5.55 -8.15 9.43
CA ALA A 139 6.56 -8.86 8.64
C ALA A 139 6.02 -10.06 7.84
N LYS A 140 4.68 -10.24 7.80
CA LYS A 140 4.01 -11.21 6.92
C LYS A 140 4.46 -11.03 5.45
N PRO A 141 4.60 -12.14 4.69
CA PRO A 141 4.90 -12.08 3.25
C PRO A 141 3.97 -11.10 2.54
N TYR A 142 4.53 -10.24 1.70
CA TYR A 142 3.74 -9.24 1.00
C TYR A 142 2.67 -9.89 0.11
N SER A 143 1.42 -9.46 0.24
CA SER A 143 0.25 -10.06 -0.41
C SER A 143 0.09 -11.58 -0.20
N ASN A 144 0.64 -12.12 0.90
CA ASN A 144 0.71 -13.56 1.19
C ASN A 144 1.42 -14.39 0.10
N VAL A 145 2.25 -13.77 -0.74
CA VAL A 145 3.05 -14.46 -1.75
C VAL A 145 4.36 -14.96 -1.11
N PRO A 146 4.72 -16.26 -1.19
CA PRO A 146 5.95 -16.78 -0.62
C PRO A 146 7.19 -16.37 -1.43
N ALA A 147 8.37 -16.42 -0.81
CA ALA A 147 9.62 -16.01 -1.45
C ALA A 147 9.91 -16.80 -2.75
N SER A 148 9.59 -18.09 -2.73
CA SER A 148 9.82 -19.02 -3.85
C SER A 148 9.10 -18.61 -5.14
N GLU A 149 7.94 -17.97 -5.04
CA GLU A 149 7.20 -17.47 -6.21
C GLU A 149 7.82 -16.24 -6.85
N LEU A 150 8.66 -15.51 -6.11
CA LEU A 150 9.39 -14.35 -6.60
C LEU A 150 10.81 -14.71 -7.08
N GLY A 151 11.15 -16.00 -7.04
CA GLY A 151 12.50 -16.50 -7.32
C GLY A 151 13.50 -16.23 -6.19
N MET A 152 13.02 -15.93 -4.99
CA MET A 152 13.83 -15.74 -3.79
C MET A 152 13.88 -17.05 -3.00
N SER A 153 15.06 -17.44 -2.50
CA SER A 153 15.24 -18.67 -1.72
C SER A 153 15.14 -18.46 -0.21
N ASP A 154 15.25 -17.22 0.26
CA ASP A 154 15.31 -16.88 1.68
C ASP A 154 14.02 -16.18 2.14
N GLU A 155 13.22 -16.89 2.94
CA GLU A 155 11.99 -16.36 3.55
C GLU A 155 12.28 -15.27 4.59
N ALA A 156 13.43 -15.30 5.26
CA ALA A 156 13.82 -14.25 6.20
C ALA A 156 14.13 -12.96 5.43
N GLU A 157 14.88 -13.06 4.32
CA GLU A 157 15.10 -11.93 3.42
C GLU A 157 13.77 -11.38 2.89
N TRP A 158 12.87 -12.25 2.43
CA TRP A 158 11.58 -11.82 1.93
C TRP A 158 10.70 -11.16 3.00
N SER A 159 10.78 -11.62 4.25
CA SER A 159 10.11 -10.99 5.38
C SER A 159 10.61 -9.55 5.62
N GLU A 160 11.92 -9.32 5.55
CA GLU A 160 12.50 -7.96 5.63
C GLU A 160 12.04 -7.08 4.47
N LYS A 161 12.13 -7.62 3.25
CA LYS A 161 11.72 -6.91 2.04
C LYS A 161 10.23 -6.60 2.04
N SER A 162 9.40 -7.49 2.60
CA SER A 162 7.97 -7.27 2.78
C SER A 162 7.67 -6.08 3.69
N LEU A 163 8.46 -5.85 4.75
CA LEU A 163 8.33 -4.66 5.60
C LEU A 163 8.66 -3.38 4.84
N LEU A 164 9.77 -3.38 4.07
CA LEU A 164 10.20 -2.22 3.29
C LEU A 164 9.22 -1.87 2.17
N LEU A 165 8.75 -2.90 1.44
CA LEU A 165 7.78 -2.75 0.37
C LEU A 165 6.49 -2.16 0.93
N ARG A 166 6.00 -2.74 2.03
CA ARG A 166 4.78 -2.24 2.68
C ARG A 166 4.95 -0.83 3.23
N ARG A 167 6.13 -0.46 3.73
CA ARG A 167 6.39 0.93 4.12
C ARG A 167 6.25 1.88 2.94
N GLY A 168 6.89 1.60 1.81
CA GLY A 168 6.80 2.44 0.61
C GLY A 168 5.36 2.53 0.08
N HIS A 169 4.65 1.40 0.08
CA HIS A 169 3.24 1.30 -0.28
C HIS A 169 2.35 2.19 0.61
N GLU A 170 2.39 2.00 1.93
CA GLU A 170 1.57 2.81 2.86
C GLU A 170 1.98 4.29 2.88
N CYS A 171 3.26 4.59 2.67
CA CYS A 171 3.73 5.98 2.52
C CYS A 171 3.23 6.62 1.22
N THR A 172 2.98 5.84 0.17
CA THR A 172 2.37 6.33 -1.06
C THR A 172 0.91 6.73 -0.82
N HIS A 173 0.13 5.92 -0.08
CA HIS A 173 -1.21 6.32 0.35
C HIS A 173 -1.18 7.55 1.27
N TYR A 174 -0.20 7.62 2.17
CA TYR A 174 -0.01 8.81 3.00
C TYR A 174 0.29 10.04 2.14
N PHE A 175 1.11 9.90 1.09
CA PHE A 175 1.40 10.95 0.11
C PHE A 175 0.16 11.43 -0.62
N THR A 176 -0.63 10.52 -1.19
CA THR A 176 -1.86 10.90 -1.91
C THR A 176 -2.87 11.55 -0.96
N LYS A 177 -2.93 11.10 0.30
CA LYS A 177 -3.77 11.73 1.33
C LYS A 177 -3.33 13.14 1.67
N GLN A 178 -2.05 13.36 1.96
CA GLN A 178 -1.53 14.67 2.34
C GLN A 178 -1.59 15.65 1.17
N THR A 179 -1.23 15.17 -0.03
CA THR A 179 -1.12 16.02 -1.22
C THR A 179 -2.48 16.34 -1.82
N TYR A 180 -3.41 15.39 -1.90
CA TYR A 180 -4.67 15.57 -2.63
C TYR A 180 -5.92 15.40 -1.75
N GLY A 181 -5.78 14.95 -0.50
CA GLY A 181 -6.91 14.61 0.37
C GLY A 181 -7.57 13.28 0.00
N ILE A 182 -7.03 12.58 -0.99
CA ILE A 182 -7.61 11.40 -1.62
C ILE A 182 -6.79 10.18 -1.24
N THR A 183 -7.49 9.15 -0.77
CA THR A 183 -6.99 7.78 -0.62
C THR A 183 -8.23 6.91 -0.79
N ASN A 184 -8.26 6.06 -1.81
CA ASN A 184 -9.52 5.43 -2.23
C ASN A 184 -9.48 3.90 -2.25
N ASN A 185 -8.35 3.25 -1.93
CA ASN A 185 -8.23 1.78 -1.88
C ASN A 185 -8.87 1.09 -3.11
N ILE A 186 -8.76 1.75 -4.27
CA ILE A 186 -9.18 1.24 -5.58
C ILE A 186 -7.94 0.86 -6.37
N LEU A 187 -8.12 0.02 -7.39
CA LEU A 187 -7.01 -0.50 -8.20
C LEU A 187 -6.02 0.57 -8.70
N HIS A 188 -6.50 1.76 -9.08
CA HIS A 188 -5.62 2.85 -9.53
C HIS A 188 -4.62 3.28 -8.44
N ASP A 189 -5.11 3.53 -7.22
CA ASP A 189 -4.30 3.94 -6.06
C ASP A 189 -3.32 2.82 -5.66
N GLU A 190 -3.78 1.58 -5.76
CA GLU A 190 -3.03 0.37 -5.38
C GLU A 190 -1.90 0.04 -6.37
N ILE A 191 -2.12 0.23 -7.69
CA ILE A 191 -1.06 0.11 -8.69
C ILE A 191 0.08 1.09 -8.39
N ILE A 192 -0.25 2.33 -8.04
CA ILE A 192 0.75 3.36 -7.72
C ILE A 192 1.53 2.96 -6.47
N ALA A 193 0.83 2.57 -5.41
CA ALA A 193 1.44 2.19 -4.14
C ALA A 193 2.30 0.92 -4.26
N ASP A 194 1.86 -0.10 -4.98
CA ASP A 194 2.64 -1.31 -5.26
C ASP A 194 3.87 -1.01 -6.12
N PHE A 195 3.71 -0.18 -7.16
CA PHE A 195 4.83 0.20 -8.02
C PHE A 195 5.94 0.90 -7.22
N ILE A 196 5.58 1.92 -6.43
CA ILE A 196 6.54 2.65 -5.60
C ILE A 196 7.15 1.74 -4.53
N GLY A 197 6.32 0.98 -3.82
CA GLY A 197 6.79 0.07 -2.78
C GLY A 197 7.79 -0.98 -3.30
N VAL A 198 7.52 -1.56 -4.46
CA VAL A 198 8.45 -2.51 -5.11
C VAL A 198 9.73 -1.79 -5.53
N TYR A 199 9.62 -0.66 -6.25
CA TYR A 199 10.79 0.03 -6.78
C TYR A 199 11.71 0.55 -5.66
N GLU A 200 11.17 1.14 -4.60
CA GLU A 200 11.97 1.59 -3.44
C GLU A 200 12.71 0.45 -2.74
N THR A 201 12.11 -0.73 -2.71
CA THR A 201 12.65 -1.88 -1.96
C THR A 201 13.72 -2.64 -2.73
N PHE A 202 13.60 -2.69 -4.05
CA PHE A 202 14.42 -3.53 -4.92
C PHE A 202 15.29 -2.75 -5.91
N GLY A 203 15.00 -1.46 -6.13
CA GLY A 203 15.65 -0.64 -7.16
C GLY A 203 15.21 -0.97 -8.59
N PHE A 204 14.24 -1.88 -8.74
CA PHE A 204 13.61 -2.25 -10.00
C PHE A 204 12.14 -2.55 -9.77
N TYR A 205 11.34 -2.48 -10.83
CA TYR A 205 9.97 -2.96 -10.84
C TYR A 205 9.87 -4.16 -11.79
N LYS A 206 9.17 -5.21 -11.35
CA LYS A 206 8.83 -6.37 -12.20
C LYS A 206 7.33 -6.50 -12.30
N ALA A 207 6.80 -6.43 -13.53
CA ALA A 207 5.36 -6.56 -13.75
C ALA A 207 4.83 -7.89 -13.21
N GLU A 208 5.57 -8.98 -13.42
CA GLU A 208 5.21 -10.32 -12.92
C GLU A 208 4.97 -10.35 -11.40
N TRP A 209 5.79 -9.64 -10.62
CA TRP A 209 5.66 -9.61 -9.15
C TRP A 209 4.36 -8.93 -8.73
N PHE A 210 4.03 -7.79 -9.35
CA PHE A 210 2.74 -7.13 -9.12
C PHE A 210 1.56 -8.04 -9.50
N LEU A 211 1.62 -8.73 -10.64
CA LEU A 211 0.55 -9.64 -11.07
C LEU A 211 0.37 -10.85 -10.13
N ARG A 212 1.46 -11.32 -9.51
CA ARG A 212 1.41 -12.32 -8.42
C ARG A 212 0.72 -11.76 -7.18
N PHE A 213 1.10 -10.57 -6.72
CA PHE A 213 0.46 -9.90 -5.57
C PHE A 213 -1.04 -9.72 -5.76
N MET A 214 -1.45 -9.30 -6.97
CA MET A 214 -2.84 -9.12 -7.33
C MET A 214 -3.61 -10.43 -7.49
N GLY A 215 -2.92 -11.56 -7.63
CA GLY A 215 -3.51 -12.86 -7.91
C GLY A 215 -4.08 -12.99 -9.31
N ILE A 216 -3.59 -12.19 -10.24
CA ILE A 216 -3.86 -12.31 -11.67
C ILE A 216 -3.14 -13.55 -12.21
N ILE A 217 -1.90 -13.78 -11.75
CA ILE A 217 -1.22 -15.05 -11.96
C ILE A 217 -1.87 -16.10 -11.05
N LYS A 218 -2.54 -17.07 -11.67
CA LYS A 218 -3.31 -18.11 -10.98
C LYS A 218 -2.45 -18.86 -9.96
N GLY A 219 -3.00 -18.99 -8.75
CA GLY A 219 -2.36 -19.71 -7.63
C GLY A 219 -1.45 -18.82 -6.77
N SER A 220 -1.35 -17.53 -7.06
CA SER A 220 -0.62 -16.54 -6.29
C SER A 220 -1.58 -15.51 -5.70
N GLY A 221 -1.21 -14.88 -4.58
CA GLY A 221 -1.87 -13.70 -4.02
C GLY A 221 -3.41 -13.76 -4.00
N GLY A 222 -4.05 -12.62 -4.33
CA GLY A 222 -5.51 -12.54 -4.43
C GLY A 222 -6.12 -11.15 -4.23
N ARG A 223 -5.32 -10.09 -4.20
CA ARG A 223 -5.79 -8.74 -3.87
C ARG A 223 -6.79 -8.17 -4.87
N LEU A 224 -6.72 -8.55 -6.16
CA LEU A 224 -7.64 -8.02 -7.17
C LEU A 224 -9.11 -8.33 -6.85
N ALA A 225 -9.39 -9.48 -6.23
CA ALA A 225 -10.74 -9.86 -5.84
C ALA A 225 -11.35 -8.87 -4.83
N VAL A 226 -10.54 -8.29 -3.95
CA VAL A 226 -10.97 -7.26 -2.98
C VAL A 226 -11.38 -5.98 -3.71
N TYR A 227 -10.57 -5.55 -4.69
CA TYR A 227 -10.82 -4.31 -5.44
C TYR A 227 -11.93 -4.42 -6.48
N THR A 228 -12.41 -5.63 -6.76
CA THR A 228 -13.36 -5.90 -7.83
C THR A 228 -14.58 -6.69 -7.35
N GLU A 229 -14.75 -6.89 -6.04
CA GLU A 229 -15.78 -7.75 -5.43
C GLU A 229 -17.19 -7.47 -5.99
N ASN A 230 -17.53 -6.19 -6.15
CA ASN A 230 -18.85 -5.73 -6.56
C ASN A 230 -19.04 -5.54 -8.08
N LEU A 231 -18.06 -5.93 -8.89
CA LEU A 231 -18.11 -5.75 -10.34
C LEU A 231 -18.68 -6.99 -11.05
N PRO A 232 -19.44 -6.81 -12.14
CA PRO A 232 -19.81 -7.91 -13.04
C PRO A 232 -18.58 -8.67 -13.55
N GLU A 233 -18.72 -9.96 -13.81
CA GLU A 233 -17.59 -10.82 -14.20
C GLU A 233 -16.86 -10.33 -15.47
N SER A 234 -17.61 -9.91 -16.48
CA SER A 234 -17.08 -9.32 -17.71
C SER A 234 -16.22 -8.07 -17.44
N VAL A 235 -16.69 -7.19 -16.54
CA VAL A 235 -15.99 -5.99 -16.10
C VAL A 235 -14.75 -6.35 -15.29
N ARG A 236 -14.83 -7.36 -14.40
CA ARG A 236 -13.65 -7.86 -13.67
C ARG A 236 -12.56 -8.35 -14.60
N ASN A 237 -12.94 -9.09 -15.64
CA ASN A 237 -11.99 -9.58 -16.63
C ASN A 237 -11.33 -8.43 -17.40
N ALA A 238 -12.10 -7.40 -17.79
CA ALA A 238 -11.57 -6.19 -18.41
C ALA A 238 -10.61 -5.42 -17.48
N VAL A 239 -10.94 -5.31 -16.19
CA VAL A 239 -10.11 -4.69 -15.16
C VAL A 239 -8.83 -5.50 -14.88
N SER A 240 -8.89 -6.83 -14.95
CA SER A 240 -7.71 -7.69 -14.82
C SER A 240 -6.72 -7.44 -15.95
N GLU A 241 -7.17 -7.43 -17.21
CA GLU A 241 -6.30 -7.12 -18.34
C GLU A 241 -5.79 -5.68 -18.28
N LEU A 242 -6.60 -4.74 -17.81
CA LEU A 242 -6.17 -3.36 -17.58
C LEU A 242 -4.97 -3.30 -16.61
N ALA A 243 -5.02 -4.07 -15.51
CA ALA A 243 -3.92 -4.16 -14.56
C ALA A 243 -2.66 -4.78 -15.19
N GLU A 244 -2.80 -5.81 -16.03
CA GLU A 244 -1.69 -6.41 -16.79
C GLU A 244 -1.01 -5.40 -17.72
N LEU A 245 -1.81 -4.63 -18.46
CA LEU A 245 -1.31 -3.60 -19.38
C LEU A 245 -0.59 -2.48 -18.63
N CYS A 246 -1.16 -2.01 -17.52
CA CYS A 246 -0.51 -1.01 -16.66
C CYS A 246 0.82 -1.54 -16.10
N ALA A 247 0.83 -2.76 -15.56
CA ALA A 247 2.04 -3.36 -14.99
C ALA A 247 3.16 -3.48 -16.03
N GLY A 248 2.86 -4.00 -17.22
CA GLY A 248 3.87 -4.14 -18.28
C GLY A 248 4.38 -2.79 -18.81
N SER A 249 3.53 -1.76 -18.83
CA SER A 249 3.92 -0.42 -19.29
C SER A 249 4.73 0.32 -18.23
N LEU A 250 4.36 0.20 -16.95
CA LEU A 250 5.12 0.74 -15.83
C LEU A 250 6.50 0.09 -15.69
N GLU A 251 6.62 -1.21 -15.96
CA GLU A 251 7.92 -1.89 -16.01
C GLU A 251 8.85 -1.27 -17.07
N LYS A 252 8.35 -1.02 -18.28
CA LYS A 252 9.11 -0.32 -19.33
C LYS A 252 9.45 1.11 -18.92
N TRP A 253 8.48 1.85 -18.38
CA TRP A 253 8.68 3.23 -17.94
C TRP A 253 9.74 3.32 -16.85
N SER A 254 9.80 2.36 -15.92
CA SER A 254 10.80 2.31 -14.84
C SER A 254 12.26 2.21 -15.33
N LEU A 255 12.47 1.87 -16.60
CA LEU A 255 13.77 1.77 -17.26
C LEU A 255 14.12 3.01 -18.10
N SER A 256 13.23 3.99 -18.18
CA SER A 256 13.42 5.20 -19.00
C SER A 256 14.25 6.27 -18.29
N ASP A 257 14.92 7.12 -19.07
CA ASP A 257 15.63 8.30 -18.56
C ASP A 257 14.68 9.31 -17.89
N GLU A 258 13.45 9.41 -18.42
CA GLU A 258 12.40 10.24 -17.83
C GLU A 258 12.13 9.81 -16.39
N PHE A 259 11.86 8.52 -16.17
CA PHE A 259 11.64 7.97 -14.85
C PHE A 259 12.85 8.17 -13.92
N ALA A 260 14.06 7.95 -14.44
CA ALA A 260 15.30 8.13 -13.69
C ALA A 260 15.51 9.60 -13.25
N SER A 261 15.03 10.56 -14.03
CA SER A 261 15.12 11.99 -13.72
C SER A 261 14.12 12.48 -12.67
N MET A 262 13.04 11.71 -12.42
CA MET A 262 11.99 12.10 -11.48
C MET A 262 12.34 11.73 -10.03
N THR A 263 11.96 12.60 -9.11
CA THR A 263 11.87 12.24 -7.68
C THR A 263 10.76 11.24 -7.45
N ASN A 264 10.77 10.56 -6.30
CA ASN A 264 9.71 9.62 -5.94
C ASN A 264 8.33 10.29 -5.84
N ALA A 265 8.26 11.46 -5.17
CA ALA A 265 7.09 12.34 -5.22
C ALA A 265 6.65 12.67 -6.65
N GLY A 266 7.60 12.98 -7.55
CA GLY A 266 7.32 13.25 -8.96
C GLY A 266 6.68 12.07 -9.68
N ARG A 267 7.18 10.85 -9.46
CA ARG A 267 6.64 9.61 -10.02
C ARG A 267 5.22 9.34 -9.55
N ILE A 268 4.95 9.52 -8.24
CA ILE A 268 3.60 9.38 -7.68
C ILE A 268 2.65 10.39 -8.33
N LYS A 269 3.03 11.68 -8.37
CA LYS A 269 2.22 12.73 -8.99
C LYS A 269 1.94 12.44 -10.46
N TYR A 270 2.96 12.01 -11.22
CA TYR A 270 2.81 11.63 -12.62
C TYR A 270 1.75 10.53 -12.78
N MET A 271 1.88 9.41 -12.07
CA MET A 271 0.93 8.30 -12.14
C MET A 271 -0.49 8.66 -11.67
N CYS A 272 -0.63 9.52 -10.65
CA CYS A 272 -1.92 10.08 -10.25
C CYS A 272 -2.59 10.83 -11.42
N ARG A 273 -1.85 11.69 -12.12
CA ARG A 273 -2.40 12.49 -13.24
C ARG A 273 -2.65 11.67 -14.49
N ALA A 274 -1.78 10.70 -14.78
CA ALA A 274 -1.88 9.82 -15.93
C ALA A 274 -3.19 9.01 -15.94
N GLY A 275 -3.64 8.55 -14.77
CA GLY A 275 -4.75 7.59 -14.71
C GLY A 275 -4.38 6.27 -15.37
N PHE A 276 -5.36 5.40 -15.59
CA PHE A 276 -5.11 4.11 -16.25
C PHE A 276 -4.62 4.28 -17.69
N GLU A 277 -5.27 5.12 -18.50
CA GLU A 277 -4.90 5.30 -19.91
C GLU A 277 -3.47 5.85 -20.05
N GLY A 278 -3.11 6.87 -19.26
CA GLY A 278 -1.75 7.38 -19.27
C GLY A 278 -0.71 6.36 -18.78
N MET A 279 -1.05 5.46 -17.86
CA MET A 279 -0.14 4.38 -17.45
C MET A 279 0.08 3.33 -18.53
N ILE A 280 -0.93 3.01 -19.33
CA ILE A 280 -0.82 2.07 -20.45
C ILE A 280 0.02 2.68 -21.57
N ASP A 281 -0.16 3.98 -21.82
CA ASP A 281 0.49 4.69 -22.91
C ASP A 281 1.85 5.31 -22.50
N CYS A 282 2.43 4.95 -21.36
CA CYS A 282 3.80 5.30 -20.95
C CYS A 282 4.85 4.65 -21.89
N ILE A 283 4.91 5.08 -23.14
CA ILE A 283 5.94 4.81 -24.17
C ILE A 283 6.02 6.01 -25.11
#